data_AF-A0A9Q6Z122-F1
#
_entry.id   AF-A0A9Q6Z122-F1
#
_cell.length_a   1.000
_cell.length_b   1.000
_cell.length_c   1.000
_cell.angle_alpha   90.00
_cell.angle_beta   90.00
_cell.angle_gamma   90.00
#
_symmetry.space_group_name_H-M   'P 1'
#
loop_
_entity.id
_entity.type
_entity.pdbx_description
1 polymer ?
#
loop_
_entity_poly.entity_id
_entity_poly.type
_entity_poly.pdbx_seq_one_letter_code
_entity_poly.pdbx_strand_id
1 'polypeptide(L)'
;MHHIFISDKNNDIRRHHIENETKKLGITPNFYDAIMARDLSKEELSTLTIPNTFLTPGEICCAKSHLEGGGKTIVRKQSRIHFYF
;
A
#
# COMPACT_ATOMS: atom_id res chain seq x y z
N MET A 1 -2.99 15.72 9.91
CA MET A 1 -2.91 15.12 8.57
C MET A 1 -2.25 13.77 8.71
N HIS A 2 -2.86 12.68 8.26
CA HIS A 2 -2.30 11.33 8.40
C HIS A 2 -1.76 10.88 7.04
N HIS A 3 -0.43 10.87 6.90
CA HIS A 3 0.24 10.36 5.71
C HIS A 3 0.40 8.85 5.85
N ILE A 4 -0.15 8.07 4.91
CA ILE A 4 0.05 6.63 4.87
C ILE A 4 0.98 6.32 3.71
N PHE A 5 2.09 5.65 4.01
CA PHE A 5 3.04 5.19 3.02
C PHE A 5 2.84 3.69 2.83
N ILE A 6 2.29 3.30 1.68
CA ILE A 6 2.17 1.89 1.31
C ILE A 6 3.54 1.44 0.80
N SER A 7 4.18 0.52 1.52
CA SER A 7 5.49 0.01 1.13
C SER A 7 5.63 -1.45 1.57
N ASP A 8 6.31 -2.24 0.74
CA ASP A 8 6.73 -3.60 1.11
C ASP A 8 7.47 -3.55 2.45
N LYS A 9 7.10 -4.44 3.36
CA LYS A 9 7.72 -4.57 4.68
C LYS A 9 9.11 -5.15 4.64
N ASN A 10 9.41 -5.89 3.59
CA ASN A 10 10.70 -6.53 3.39
C ASN A 10 11.65 -5.69 2.51
N ASN A 11 11.25 -4.46 2.15
CA ASN A 11 12.08 -3.54 1.37
C ASN A 11 12.61 -2.41 2.26
N ASP A 12 13.61 -2.75 3.07
CA ASP A 12 14.21 -1.82 4.03
C ASP A 12 14.83 -0.61 3.34
N ILE A 13 15.45 -0.80 2.17
CA ILE A 13 16.06 0.30 1.41
C ILE A 13 15.01 1.36 1.06
N ARG A 14 13.84 0.92 0.58
CA ARG A 14 12.74 1.83 0.23
C ARG A 14 12.14 2.50 1.47
N ARG A 15 11.98 1.78 2.59
CA ARG A 15 11.47 2.36 3.83
C ARG A 15 12.41 3.42 4.41
N HIS A 16 13.72 3.14 4.45
CA HIS A 16 14.73 4.11 4.86
C HIS A 16 14.75 5.35 3.95
N HIS A 17 14.58 5.16 2.64
CA HIS A 17 14.47 6.29 1.71
C HIS A 17 13.24 7.16 2.05
N ILE A 18 12.07 6.55 2.28
CA ILE A 18 10.85 7.27 2.68
C ILE A 18 11.07 8.00 4.01
N GLU A 19 11.69 7.37 5.00
CA GLU A 19 12.02 8.01 6.28
C GLU A 19 12.95 9.21 6.10
N ASN A 20 13.98 9.11 5.26
CA ASN A 20 14.89 10.22 4.99
C ASN A 20 14.19 11.39 4.31
N GLU A 21 13.34 11.14 3.31
CA GLU A 21 12.60 12.20 2.62
C GLU A 21 11.53 12.84 3.51
N THR A 22 10.81 12.04 4.28
CA THR A 22 9.78 12.56 5.21
C THR A 22 10.39 13.34 6.36
N LYS A 23 11.57 12.95 6.86
CA LYS A 23 12.32 13.68 7.87
C LYS A 23 12.67 15.10 7.42
N LYS A 24 13.05 15.31 6.15
CA LYS A 24 13.32 16.65 5.59
C LYS A 24 12.08 17.56 5.64
N LEU A 25 10.90 16.97 5.62
CA LEU A 25 9.61 17.66 5.65
C LEU A 25 9.00 17.75 7.06
N GLY A 26 9.68 17.22 8.09
CA GLY A 26 9.14 17.14 9.45
C GLY A 26 7.94 16.19 9.59
N ILE A 27 7.78 15.25 8.67
CA ILE A 27 6.69 14.26 8.66
C ILE A 27 7.21 12.95 9.25
N THR A 28 6.48 12.36 10.18
CA THR A 28 6.71 10.97 10.62
C THR A 28 5.93 10.02 9.70
N PRO A 29 6.61 9.09 8.99
CA PRO A 29 5.92 8.18 8.10
C PRO A 29 5.11 7.15 8.89
N ASN A 30 3.86 6.93 8.48
CA ASN A 30 3.06 5.81 8.95
C ASN A 30 2.95 4.78 7.83
N PHE A 31 3.62 3.64 8.00
CA PHE A 31 3.67 2.61 6.98
C PHE A 31 2.44 1.72 7.02
N TYR A 32 1.91 1.43 5.85
CA TYR A 32 1.04 0.28 5.62
C TYR A 32 1.82 -0.77 4.85
N ASP A 33 1.85 -1.99 5.37
CA ASP A 33 2.53 -3.11 4.73
C ASP A 33 1.82 -3.42 3.41
N ALA A 34 2.51 -3.19 2.30
CA ALA A 34 1.96 -3.48 0.98
C ALA A 34 1.64 -4.97 0.85
N ILE A 35 0.48 -5.27 0.26
CA ILE A 35 0.13 -6.62 -0.14
C ILE A 35 0.93 -6.88 -1.42
N MET A 36 1.86 -7.83 -1.37
CA MET A 36 2.76 -8.12 -2.49
C MET A 36 2.26 -9.36 -3.22
N ALA A 37 2.19 -9.29 -4.55
CA ALA A 37 1.72 -10.41 -5.37
C ALA A 37 2.55 -11.69 -5.20
N ARG A 38 3.86 -11.54 -4.92
CA ARG A 38 4.78 -12.67 -4.67
C ARG A 38 4.49 -13.43 -3.37
N ASP A 39 3.79 -12.80 -2.44
CA ASP A 39 3.45 -13.38 -1.13
C ASP A 39 2.08 -14.08 -1.14
N LEU A 40 1.36 -14.01 -2.27
CA LEU A 40 0.03 -14.60 -2.46
C LEU A 40 0.13 -15.84 -3.36
N SER A 41 -0.61 -16.88 -3.00
CA SER A 41 -0.84 -18.02 -3.88
C SER A 41 -1.72 -17.61 -5.07
N LYS A 42 -1.71 -18.40 -6.16
CA LYS A 42 -2.58 -18.18 -7.32
C LYS A 42 -4.07 -18.22 -6.94
N GLU A 43 -4.43 -19.08 -5.98
CA GLU A 43 -5.79 -19.22 -5.47
C GLU A 43 -6.22 -17.93 -4.77
N GLU A 44 -5.43 -17.43 -3.83
CA GLU A 44 -5.71 -16.17 -3.15
C GLU A 44 -5.79 -15.00 -4.15
N LEU A 45 -4.86 -14.91 -5.11
CA LEU A 45 -4.87 -13.86 -6.13
C LEU A 45 -6.16 -13.90 -6.98
N SER A 46 -6.65 -15.10 -7.31
CA SER A 46 -7.88 -15.27 -8.08
C SER A 46 -9.12 -14.82 -7.30
N THR A 47 -9.15 -14.97 -5.97
CA THR A 47 -10.25 -14.45 -5.14
C THR A 47 -10.32 -12.93 -5.08
N LEU A 48 -9.23 -12.24 -5.42
CA LEU A 48 -9.16 -10.77 -5.42
C LEU A 48 -9.69 -10.15 -6.72
N THR A 49 -9.98 -10.95 -7.74
CA THR A 49 -10.40 -10.45 -9.06
C THR A 49 -11.48 -11.31 -9.71
N ILE A 50 -12.10 -10.76 -10.76
CA ILE A 50 -12.96 -11.54 -11.64
C ILE A 50 -12.12 -12.33 -12.65
N PRO A 51 -12.61 -13.48 -13.14
CA PRO A 51 -11.96 -14.23 -14.20
C PRO A 51 -11.70 -13.36 -15.44
N ASN A 52 -10.58 -13.60 -16.13
CA ASN A 52 -10.16 -12.86 -17.33
C ASN A 52 -9.95 -11.34 -17.12
N THR A 53 -9.57 -10.93 -15.91
CA THR A 53 -9.12 -9.56 -15.66
C THR A 53 -7.87 -9.23 -16.48
N PHE A 54 -7.76 -7.98 -16.94
CA PHE A 54 -6.58 -7.45 -17.63
C PHE A 54 -5.47 -7.02 -16.67
N LEU A 55 -5.74 -6.98 -15.36
CA LEU A 55 -4.79 -6.55 -14.35
C LEU A 55 -3.73 -7.62 -14.11
N THR A 56 -2.47 -7.21 -14.07
CA THR A 56 -1.37 -8.04 -13.62
C THR A 56 -1.48 -8.32 -12.11
N PRO A 57 -0.88 -9.40 -11.59
CA PRO A 57 -0.86 -9.69 -10.16
C PRO A 57 -0.40 -8.51 -9.29
N GLY A 58 0.60 -7.75 -9.76
CA GLY A 58 1.09 -6.56 -9.08
C GLY A 58 0.04 -5.45 -8.99
N GLU A 59 -0.68 -5.17 -10.08
CA GLU A 59 -1.75 -4.15 -10.12
C GLU A 59 -2.94 -4.54 -9.24
N ILE A 60 -3.29 -5.83 -9.21
CA ILE A 60 -4.33 -6.38 -8.33
C ILE A 60 -3.97 -6.09 -6.86
N CYS A 61 -2.75 -6.42 -6.47
CA CYS A 61 -2.31 -6.28 -5.08
C CYS A 61 -2.06 -4.81 -4.70
N CYS A 62 -1.67 -3.97 -5.66
CA CYS A 62 -1.62 -2.52 -5.48
C CYS A 62 -3.01 -1.95 -5.18
N ALA A 63 -4.01 -2.26 -6.01
CA ALA A 63 -5.39 -1.84 -5.79
C ALA A 63 -5.93 -2.33 -4.44
N LYS A 64 -5.66 -3.59 -4.09
CA LYS A 64 -6.03 -4.17 -2.80
C LYS A 64 -5.37 -3.44 -1.62
N SER A 65 -4.08 -3.09 -1.73
CA SER A 65 -3.36 -2.32 -0.70
C SER A 65 -3.98 -0.93 -0.50
N HIS A 66 -4.44 -0.26 -1.58
CA HIS A 66 -5.18 1.01 -1.47
C HIS A 66 -6.55 0.84 -0.81
N LEU A 67 -7.30 -0.20 -1.16
CA LEU A 67 -8.61 -0.48 -0.57
C LEU A 67 -8.50 -0.77 0.93
N GLU A 68 -7.48 -1.52 1.34
CA GLU A 68 -7.30 -1.89 2.75
C GLU A 68 -6.63 -0.78 3.56
N GLY A 69 -5.48 -0.27 3.11
CA GLY A 69 -4.73 0.77 3.80
C GLY A 69 -5.42 2.14 3.75
N GLY A 70 -6.00 2.49 2.60
CA GLY A 70 -6.77 3.71 2.42
C GLY A 70 -8.21 3.58 2.91
N GLY A 71 -8.96 2.57 2.44
CA GLY A 71 -10.40 2.45 2.69
C GLY A 71 -10.78 2.25 4.16
N LYS A 72 -10.05 1.42 4.93
CA LYS A 72 -10.32 1.24 6.38
C LYS A 72 -10.01 2.52 7.19
N THR A 73 -9.08 3.34 6.73
CA THR A 73 -8.67 4.57 7.40
C THR A 73 -9.57 5.77 7.03
N ILE A 74 -10.04 5.84 5.77
CA ILE A 74 -10.95 6.88 5.27
C ILE A 74 -12.29 6.84 6.02
N VAL A 75 -12.90 5.65 6.17
CA VAL A 75 -14.22 5.50 6.81
C VAL A 75 -14.15 5.83 8.30
N ARG A 76 -13.00 5.67 8.95
CA ARG A 76 -12.84 5.90 10.39
C ARG A 76 -12.41 7.32 10.80
N LYS A 77 -11.80 8.12 9.92
CA LYS A 77 -11.09 9.35 10.37
C LYS A 77 -11.25 10.64 9.53
N GLN A 78 -12.09 10.71 8.49
CA GLN A 78 -12.26 11.93 7.66
C GLN A 78 -10.90 12.63 7.34
N SER A 79 -9.89 11.87 6.96
CA SER A 79 -8.52 12.37 6.78
C SER A 79 -8.13 12.34 5.31
N ARG A 80 -7.47 13.41 4.83
CA ARG A 80 -6.81 13.44 3.51
C ARG A 80 -5.57 12.54 3.55
N ILE A 81 -5.55 11.50 2.72
CA ILE A 81 -4.42 10.57 2.55
C ILE A 81 -3.75 10.89 1.22
N HIS A 82 -2.43 11.02 1.24
CA HIS A 82 -1.61 11.17 0.04
C HIS A 82 -0.84 9.88 -0.18
N PHE A 83 -0.99 9.29 -1.36
CA PHE A 83 -0.27 8.09 -1.77
C PHE A 83 1.05 8.49 -2.46
N TYR A 84 2.16 7.89 -2.03
CA TYR A 84 3.48 8.08 -2.63
C TYR A 84 4.01 6.72 -3.10
N PHE A 85 4.38 6.63 -4.39
CA PHE A 85 4.82 5.41 -5.09
C PHE A 85 6.31 5.41 -5.38
#